data_AF-A0A6N7Y7C5-F1
#
_entry.id   AF-A0A6N7Y7C5-F1
#
_cell.length_a   1.000
_cell.length_b   1.000
_cell.length_c   1.000
_cell.angle_alpha   90.00
_cell.angle_beta   90.00
_cell.angle_gamma   90.00
#
_symmetry.space_group_name_H-M   'P 1'
#
loop_
_entity.id
_entity.type
_entity.pdbx_description
1 polymer ?
#
loop_
_entity_poly.entity_id
_entity_poly.type
_entity_poly.pdbx_seq_one_letter_code
_entity_poly.pdbx_strand_id
1 'polypeptide(L)'
;MTGVRLGYAAPMRHRSSSLVLAAAALAGAALAPTPASAASRSWSDCGRAATTEAAVQAGLPARLDADRRLTQLLDPRRPSTVYTTASQALCADYDGDGDVDRLALLRCCTVSSPSPFAVLRNDGGRFAIAYARLSDPVFRLSPGRRRTLVERTPVYAAGDPNCCPSRLRERRISWTGERFRSTTRIVRAPR
;
A
#
# COMPACT_ATOMS: atom_id res chain seq x y z
N MET A 1 42.25 64.10 -64.84
CA MET A 1 41.45 65.32 -65.08
C MET A 1 40.48 64.95 -66.19
N THR A 2 39.16 64.98 -66.12
CA THR A 2 38.16 65.57 -65.21
C THR A 2 36.83 65.03 -65.76
N GLY A 3 35.85 64.67 -64.92
CA GLY A 3 34.55 64.24 -65.47
C GLY A 3 33.54 63.72 -64.47
N VAL A 4 33.04 64.60 -63.60
CA VAL A 4 31.88 64.37 -62.73
C VAL A 4 30.61 64.25 -63.57
N ARG A 5 29.75 63.27 -63.31
CA ARG A 5 28.30 63.39 -63.53
C ARG A 5 27.50 62.67 -62.44
N LEU A 6 26.72 63.46 -61.71
CA LEU A 6 25.58 63.05 -60.87
C LEU A 6 24.49 62.42 -61.75
N GLY A 7 23.98 61.26 -61.33
CA GLY A 7 22.85 60.55 -61.95
C GLY A 7 21.69 60.42 -60.97
N TYR A 8 20.51 60.81 -61.44
CA TYR A 8 19.23 60.96 -60.76
C TYR A 8 18.59 59.67 -60.23
N ALA A 9 17.85 59.86 -59.13
CA ALA A 9 16.53 59.33 -58.73
C ALA A 9 15.99 58.00 -59.29
N ALA A 10 15.47 57.23 -58.33
CA ALA A 10 14.76 55.94 -58.42
C ALA A 10 13.51 55.94 -59.32
N PRO A 11 13.04 54.74 -59.68
CA PRO A 11 11.70 54.38 -59.22
C PRO A 11 11.62 53.00 -58.54
N MET A 12 10.84 52.98 -57.45
CA MET A 12 10.35 51.79 -56.77
C MET A 12 9.55 50.90 -57.73
N ARG A 13 9.82 49.59 -57.71
CA ARG A 13 8.84 48.58 -58.05
C ARG A 13 8.83 47.48 -56.99
N HIS A 14 7.70 47.40 -56.31
CA HIS A 14 7.30 46.29 -55.46
C HIS A 14 7.45 44.95 -56.16
N ARG A 15 8.12 44.01 -55.50
CA ARG A 15 7.82 42.58 -55.64
C ARG A 15 7.72 41.97 -54.26
N SER A 16 6.47 41.75 -53.88
CA SER A 16 6.02 40.86 -52.83
C SER A 16 6.56 39.45 -53.08
N SER A 17 7.24 38.87 -52.10
CA SER A 17 7.49 37.43 -52.02
C SER A 17 7.54 36.99 -50.56
N SER A 18 6.37 36.54 -50.10
CA SER A 18 6.13 35.38 -49.27
C SER A 18 7.13 35.05 -48.15
N LEU A 19 6.77 35.45 -46.93
CA LEU A 19 7.19 34.81 -45.68
C LEU A 19 6.67 33.36 -45.67
N VAL A 20 7.59 32.40 -45.76
CA VAL A 20 7.32 31.00 -45.42
C VAL A 20 7.31 30.91 -43.89
N LEU A 21 6.12 30.85 -43.28
CA LEU A 21 5.96 30.41 -41.89
C LEU A 21 6.14 28.89 -41.85
N ALA A 22 7.28 28.44 -41.34
CA ALA A 22 7.46 27.06 -40.91
C ALA A 22 6.72 26.88 -39.57
N ALA A 23 5.54 26.27 -39.60
CA ALA A 23 4.86 25.80 -38.40
C ALA A 23 5.55 24.51 -37.92
N ALA A 24 6.37 24.64 -36.87
CA ALA A 24 6.89 23.49 -36.15
C ALA A 24 5.74 22.84 -35.35
N ALA A 25 5.24 21.71 -35.83
CA ALA A 25 4.34 20.85 -35.08
C ALA A 25 5.11 20.20 -33.93
N LEU A 26 4.98 20.77 -32.73
CA LEU A 26 5.38 20.11 -31.49
C LEU A 26 4.46 18.90 -31.29
N ALA A 27 4.94 17.72 -31.67
CA ALA A 27 4.36 16.45 -31.26
C ALA A 27 4.57 16.30 -29.75
N GLY A 28 3.64 16.85 -28.97
CA GLY A 28 3.49 16.53 -27.56
C GLY A 28 3.08 15.07 -27.45
N ALA A 29 4.05 14.19 -27.21
CA ALA A 29 3.78 12.83 -26.76
C ALA A 29 3.10 12.95 -25.39
N ALA A 30 1.78 12.99 -25.38
CA ALA A 30 1.00 12.77 -24.18
C ALA A 30 1.33 11.36 -23.70
N LEU A 31 2.18 11.27 -22.66
CA LEU A 31 2.33 10.06 -21.88
C LEU A 31 0.94 9.74 -21.32
N ALA A 32 0.22 8.86 -22.00
CA ALA A 32 -1.02 8.33 -21.50
C ALA A 32 -0.70 7.70 -20.13
N PRO A 33 -1.42 8.08 -19.05
CA PRO A 33 -1.25 7.39 -17.78
C PRO A 33 -1.50 5.91 -18.03
N THR A 34 -0.55 5.07 -17.63
CA THR A 34 -0.73 3.61 -17.70
C THR A 34 -2.04 3.28 -16.99
N PRO A 35 -2.95 2.52 -17.63
CA PRO A 35 -4.19 2.14 -16.99
C PRO A 35 -3.83 1.44 -15.68
N ALA A 36 -4.36 1.95 -14.56
CA ALA A 36 -4.29 1.25 -13.29
C ALA A 36 -4.80 -0.17 -13.57
N SER A 37 -3.94 -1.17 -13.36
CA SER A 37 -4.32 -2.57 -13.52
C SER A 37 -5.56 -2.80 -12.68
N ALA A 38 -6.70 -3.04 -13.33
CA ALA A 38 -7.94 -3.36 -12.65
C ALA A 38 -7.66 -4.50 -11.67
N ALA A 39 -7.74 -4.21 -10.37
CA ALA A 39 -7.35 -5.16 -9.35
C ALA A 39 -8.21 -6.42 -9.47
N SER A 40 -7.55 -7.57 -9.56
CA SER A 40 -8.27 -8.83 -9.40
C SER A 40 -8.86 -8.85 -7.98
N ARG A 41 -10.18 -9.03 -7.85
CA ARG A 41 -10.84 -9.25 -6.54
C ARG A 41 -10.36 -10.53 -5.84
N SER A 42 -9.51 -11.31 -6.48
CA SER A 42 -8.90 -12.52 -5.94
C SER A 42 -7.70 -12.19 -5.08
N TRP A 43 -7.62 -12.92 -3.98
CA TRP A 43 -6.50 -12.92 -3.06
C TRP A 43 -5.24 -13.47 -3.73
N SER A 44 -4.12 -12.78 -3.57
CA SER A 44 -2.82 -13.21 -4.09
C SER A 44 -1.68 -12.88 -3.13
N ASP A 45 -0.52 -13.50 -3.33
CA ASP A 45 0.73 -13.01 -2.75
C ASP A 45 1.25 -11.86 -3.63
N CYS A 46 1.64 -10.76 -2.99
CA CYS A 46 2.18 -9.57 -3.66
C CYS A 46 3.57 -9.17 -3.17
N GLY A 47 4.28 -10.13 -2.57
CA GLY A 47 5.67 -10.00 -2.20
C GLY A 47 5.88 -9.32 -0.85
N ARG A 48 6.65 -9.97 0.01
CA ARG A 48 7.01 -9.46 1.35
C ARG A 48 7.77 -8.14 1.29
N ALA A 49 8.68 -7.96 0.33
CA ALA A 49 9.46 -6.74 0.17
C ALA A 49 8.58 -5.52 -0.15
N ALA A 50 7.78 -5.60 -1.22
CA ALA A 50 6.88 -4.52 -1.63
C ALA A 50 5.83 -4.20 -0.55
N THR A 51 5.33 -5.21 0.16
CA THR A 51 4.41 -5.00 1.29
C THR A 51 5.08 -4.37 2.50
N THR A 52 6.36 -4.69 2.75
CA THR A 52 7.15 -4.04 3.80
C THR A 52 7.39 -2.58 3.46
N GLU A 53 7.75 -2.27 2.21
CA GLU A 53 7.92 -0.90 1.74
C GLU A 53 6.63 -0.08 1.89
N ALA A 54 5.50 -0.62 1.42
CA ALA A 54 4.19 0.01 1.59
C ALA A 54 3.85 0.26 3.08
N ALA A 55 4.19 -0.68 3.96
CA ALA A 55 3.97 -0.53 5.40
C ALA A 55 4.83 0.59 6.00
N VAL A 56 6.08 0.72 5.55
CA VAL A 56 6.98 1.81 5.95
C VAL A 56 6.44 3.15 5.46
N GLN A 57 6.06 3.25 4.19
CA GLN A 57 5.46 4.46 3.60
C GLN A 57 4.18 4.88 4.35
N ALA A 58 3.36 3.91 4.75
CA ALA A 58 2.13 4.15 5.51
C ALA A 58 2.35 4.47 7.00
N GLY A 59 3.60 4.48 7.48
CA GLY A 59 3.95 4.85 8.86
C GLY A 59 3.80 3.73 9.89
N LEU A 60 3.78 2.45 9.49
CA LEU A 60 3.65 1.33 10.42
C LEU A 60 4.76 1.26 11.48
N PRO A 61 6.05 1.51 11.16
CA PRO A 61 7.12 1.51 12.16
C PRO A 61 6.87 2.48 13.33
N ALA A 62 6.44 3.71 13.03
CA ALA A 62 6.12 4.70 14.06
C ALA A 62 4.94 4.24 14.93
N ARG A 63 3.94 3.59 14.32
CA ARG A 63 2.78 3.06 15.05
C ARG A 63 3.14 1.88 15.96
N LEU A 64 4.09 1.04 15.54
CA LEU A 64 4.63 -0.04 16.39
C LEU A 64 5.37 0.53 17.60
N ASP A 65 6.21 1.53 17.39
CA ASP A 65 6.98 2.17 18.46
C ASP A 65 6.11 2.98 19.43
N ALA A 66 4.94 3.44 18.99
CA ALA A 66 3.98 4.12 19.84
C ALA A 66 3.06 3.16 20.63
N ASP A 67 3.04 1.86 20.31
CA ASP A 67 2.19 0.89 21.03
C ASP A 67 2.81 0.54 22.39
N ARG A 68 2.17 1.01 23.47
CA ARG A 68 2.65 0.83 24.85
C ARG A 68 2.86 -0.64 25.24
N ARG A 69 2.05 -1.56 24.74
CA ARG A 69 2.18 -2.99 25.11
C ARG A 69 3.39 -3.60 24.41
N LEU A 70 3.60 -3.25 23.13
CA LEU A 70 4.78 -3.70 22.40
C LEU A 70 6.06 -3.12 22.99
N THR A 71 6.09 -1.83 23.33
CA THR A 71 7.30 -1.21 23.92
C THR A 71 7.63 -1.83 25.27
N GLN A 72 6.64 -2.06 26.14
CA GLN A 72 6.85 -2.76 27.42
C GLN A 72 7.36 -4.20 27.25
N LEU A 73 6.86 -4.93 26.27
CA LEU A 73 7.26 -6.32 26.04
C LEU A 73 8.68 -6.45 25.47
N LEU A 74 9.09 -5.49 24.65
CA LEU A 74 10.32 -5.59 23.87
C LEU A 74 11.50 -4.80 24.45
N ASP A 75 11.28 -4.02 25.51
CA ASP A 75 12.30 -3.24 26.22
C ASP A 75 13.58 -4.08 26.51
N PRO A 76 14.79 -3.55 26.23
CA PRO A 76 15.12 -2.20 25.73
C PRO A 76 15.03 -2.01 24.21
N ARG A 77 14.51 -2.99 23.47
CA ARG A 77 14.43 -2.92 22.00
C ARG A 77 13.20 -2.15 21.55
N ARG A 78 13.38 -1.34 20.51
CA ARG A 78 12.27 -0.66 19.83
C ARG A 78 11.45 -1.67 19.01
N PRO A 79 10.12 -1.69 19.11
CA PRO A 79 9.29 -2.60 18.32
C PRO A 79 9.59 -2.60 16.82
N SER A 80 9.84 -1.43 16.23
CA SER A 80 10.17 -1.29 14.80
C SER A 80 11.49 -1.96 14.39
N THR A 81 12.44 -2.15 15.31
CA THR A 81 13.70 -2.86 15.01
C THR A 81 13.56 -4.38 15.15
N VAL A 82 12.49 -4.85 15.80
CA VAL A 82 12.16 -6.27 15.92
C VAL A 82 11.27 -6.72 14.76
N TYR A 83 10.28 -5.90 14.37
CA TYR A 83 9.32 -6.20 13.31
C TYR A 83 9.66 -5.45 12.02
N THR A 84 10.76 -5.86 11.37
CA THR A 84 11.32 -5.14 10.21
C THR A 84 10.72 -5.55 8.87
N THR A 85 10.31 -6.82 8.72
CA THR A 85 9.86 -7.37 7.45
C THR A 85 8.53 -8.11 7.61
N ALA A 86 7.64 -7.95 6.62
CA ALA A 86 6.43 -8.74 6.53
C ALA A 86 6.75 -10.23 6.44
N SER A 87 6.25 -11.02 7.38
CA SER A 87 6.32 -12.49 7.35
C SER A 87 5.32 -13.09 6.38
N GLN A 88 4.19 -12.40 6.17
CA GLN A 88 3.17 -12.75 5.18
C GLN A 88 2.67 -11.47 4.52
N ALA A 89 2.50 -11.55 3.20
CA ALA A 89 1.96 -10.50 2.36
C ALA A 89 0.74 -11.04 1.62
N LEU A 90 -0.41 -10.38 1.75
CA LEU A 90 -1.60 -10.72 0.99
C LEU A 90 -2.14 -9.46 0.30
N CYS A 91 -2.44 -9.59 -0.98
CA CYS A 91 -3.08 -8.54 -1.74
C CYS A 91 -4.47 -8.95 -2.19
N ALA A 92 -5.35 -7.97 -2.16
CA ALA A 92 -6.70 -8.03 -2.69
C ALA A 92 -7.19 -6.58 -2.77
N ASP A 93 -8.29 -6.35 -3.45
CA ASP A 93 -9.08 -5.13 -3.31
C ASP A 93 -9.96 -5.30 -2.05
N TYR A 94 -9.50 -4.80 -0.89
CA TYR A 94 -10.16 -5.02 0.40
C TYR A 94 -11.36 -4.10 0.62
N ASP A 95 -11.30 -2.88 0.08
CA ASP A 95 -12.29 -1.85 0.34
C ASP A 95 -13.28 -1.63 -0.83
N GLY A 96 -12.91 -2.07 -2.02
CA GLY A 96 -13.77 -2.15 -3.16
C GLY A 96 -13.69 -1.05 -4.18
N ASP A 97 -12.69 -0.18 -4.08
CA ASP A 97 -12.47 0.92 -5.00
C ASP A 97 -11.84 0.50 -6.34
N GLY A 98 -11.30 -0.72 -6.42
CA GLY A 98 -10.72 -1.29 -7.64
C GLY A 98 -9.20 -1.23 -7.69
N ASP A 99 -8.54 -0.66 -6.67
CA ASP A 99 -7.10 -0.67 -6.51
C ASP A 99 -6.64 -1.90 -5.70
N VAL A 100 -5.37 -2.31 -5.87
CA VAL A 100 -4.81 -3.42 -5.09
C VAL A 100 -4.30 -2.91 -3.75
N ASP A 101 -4.97 -3.31 -2.68
CA ASP A 101 -4.52 -3.09 -1.31
C ASP A 101 -3.56 -4.18 -0.84
N ARG A 102 -2.88 -3.92 0.29
CA ARG A 102 -1.90 -4.83 0.89
C ARG A 102 -2.25 -5.17 2.32
N LEU A 103 -1.92 -6.38 2.74
CA LEU A 103 -1.89 -6.80 4.13
C LEU A 103 -0.47 -7.21 4.50
N ALA A 104 0.05 -6.62 5.57
CA ALA A 104 1.33 -6.95 6.17
C ALA A 104 1.08 -7.68 7.50
N LEU A 105 1.51 -8.93 7.62
CA LEU A 105 1.61 -9.62 8.92
C LEU A 105 3.08 -9.71 9.32
N LEU A 106 3.40 -9.17 10.48
CA LEU A 106 4.71 -9.21 11.10
C LEU A 106 4.71 -10.31 12.18
N ARG A 107 5.78 -11.09 12.21
CA ARG A 107 5.99 -12.13 13.23
C ARG A 107 7.40 -11.99 13.76
N CYS A 108 7.58 -12.23 15.04
CA CYS A 108 8.89 -12.35 15.64
C CYS A 108 8.91 -13.51 16.64
N CYS A 109 10.12 -13.92 17.01
CA CYS A 109 10.48 -14.72 18.19
C CYS A 109 9.77 -16.07 18.35
N THR A 110 8.50 -16.07 18.80
CA THR A 110 7.76 -17.28 19.18
C THR A 110 6.30 -17.20 18.76
N VAL A 111 5.60 -18.35 18.74
CA VAL A 111 4.17 -18.43 18.40
C VAL A 111 3.25 -17.70 19.38
N SER A 112 3.74 -17.40 20.58
CA SER A 112 3.01 -16.67 21.62
C SER A 112 3.37 -15.19 21.68
N SER A 113 4.35 -14.76 20.87
CA SER A 113 4.71 -13.34 20.76
C SER A 113 3.62 -12.58 19.99
N PRO A 114 3.45 -11.27 20.26
CA PRO A 114 2.62 -10.43 19.42
C PRO A 114 2.97 -10.60 17.95
N SER A 115 1.94 -10.59 17.11
CA SER A 115 2.10 -10.71 15.65
C SER A 115 1.37 -9.54 15.01
N PRO A 116 1.99 -8.33 15.01
CA PRO A 116 1.36 -7.15 14.46
C PRO A 116 0.91 -7.38 13.03
N PHE A 117 -0.27 -6.90 12.65
CA PHE A 117 -0.66 -6.82 11.25
C PHE A 117 -1.39 -5.54 10.93
N ALA A 118 -1.31 -5.15 9.66
CA ALA A 118 -1.99 -3.99 9.13
C ALA A 118 -2.61 -4.29 7.75
N VAL A 119 -3.77 -3.71 7.50
CA VAL A 119 -4.34 -3.53 6.15
C VAL A 119 -3.94 -2.14 5.70
N LEU A 120 -3.26 -2.10 4.57
CA LEU A 120 -2.73 -0.91 3.91
C LEU A 120 -3.62 -0.66 2.69
N ARG A 121 -4.45 0.36 2.77
CA ARG A 121 -5.26 0.78 1.63
C ARG A 121 -4.39 1.50 0.62
N ASN A 122 -4.58 1.21 -0.66
CA ASN A 122 -3.90 1.85 -1.77
C ASN A 122 -4.84 2.81 -2.50
N ASP A 123 -4.61 4.11 -2.37
CA ASP A 123 -5.36 5.12 -3.14
C ASP A 123 -4.45 5.69 -4.22
N GLY A 124 -4.44 5.10 -5.42
CA GLY A 124 -3.63 5.59 -6.54
C GLY A 124 -2.11 5.57 -6.29
N GLY A 125 -1.61 4.52 -5.63
CA GLY A 125 -0.19 4.33 -5.30
C GLY A 125 0.22 4.92 -3.94
N ARG A 126 -0.70 5.55 -3.21
CA ARG A 126 -0.47 6.07 -1.87
C ARG A 126 -1.02 5.10 -0.84
N PHE A 127 -0.14 4.54 0.00
CA PHE A 127 -0.54 3.60 1.03
C PHE A 127 -0.86 4.29 2.36
N ALA A 128 -1.99 3.94 2.96
CA ALA A 128 -2.38 4.38 4.29
C ALA A 128 -2.83 3.18 5.16
N ILE A 129 -2.56 3.23 6.46
CA ILE A 129 -3.03 2.19 7.39
C ILE A 129 -4.54 2.36 7.62
N ALA A 130 -5.34 1.53 6.97
CA ALA A 130 -6.80 1.52 7.12
C ALA A 130 -7.27 0.67 8.32
N TYR A 131 -6.47 -0.32 8.72
CA TYR A 131 -6.74 -1.15 9.91
C TYR A 131 -5.43 -1.71 10.47
N ALA A 132 -5.29 -1.79 11.80
CA ALA A 132 -4.12 -2.41 12.41
C ALA A 132 -4.43 -3.04 13.77
N ARG A 133 -3.70 -4.12 14.08
CA ARG A 133 -3.67 -4.80 15.37
C ARG A 133 -2.24 -5.14 15.69
N LEU A 134 -1.73 -4.66 16.81
CA LEU A 134 -0.29 -4.59 17.04
C LEU A 134 0.19 -5.55 18.12
N SER A 135 -0.55 -5.68 19.22
CA SER A 135 -0.06 -6.31 20.44
C SER A 135 -0.66 -7.69 20.75
N ASP A 136 -1.52 -8.24 19.90
CA ASP A 136 -2.10 -9.58 20.08
C ASP A 136 -1.30 -10.65 19.32
N PRO A 137 -1.19 -11.88 19.85
CA PRO A 137 -0.66 -13.01 19.09
C PRO A 137 -1.65 -13.43 18.01
N VAL A 138 -1.16 -13.71 16.80
CA VAL A 138 -1.99 -14.14 15.66
C VAL A 138 -1.55 -15.52 15.17
N PHE A 139 -2.35 -16.53 15.51
CA PHE A 139 -2.11 -17.92 15.09
C PHE A 139 -2.31 -18.08 13.59
N ARG A 140 -3.37 -17.49 13.05
CA ARG A 140 -3.67 -17.52 11.63
C ARG A 140 -4.31 -16.21 11.18
N LEU A 141 -3.85 -15.71 10.05
CA LEU A 141 -4.49 -14.62 9.32
C LEU A 141 -4.67 -15.08 7.89
N SER A 142 -5.92 -15.16 7.45
CA SER A 142 -6.24 -15.77 6.16
C SER A 142 -7.38 -15.04 5.44
N PRO A 143 -7.42 -15.13 4.10
CA PRO A 143 -8.61 -14.79 3.34
C PRO A 143 -9.86 -15.50 3.87
N GLY A 144 -10.96 -14.77 3.93
CA GLY A 144 -12.30 -15.28 4.15
C GLY A 144 -13.10 -15.34 2.86
N ARG A 145 -14.43 -15.44 2.98
CA ARG A 145 -15.33 -15.27 1.84
C ARG A 145 -15.40 -13.79 1.44
N ARG A 146 -15.50 -13.52 0.14
CA ARG A 146 -15.53 -12.14 -0.41
C ARG A 146 -14.27 -11.38 0.06
N ARG A 147 -14.42 -10.10 0.41
CA ARG A 147 -13.36 -9.19 0.90
C ARG A 147 -13.23 -9.22 2.43
N THR A 148 -13.36 -10.40 3.03
CA THR A 148 -13.25 -10.56 4.49
C THR A 148 -11.90 -11.13 4.86
N LEU A 149 -11.25 -10.58 5.87
CA LEU A 149 -10.10 -11.17 6.53
C LEU A 149 -10.55 -11.97 7.76
N VAL A 150 -9.92 -13.12 7.98
CA VAL A 150 -10.16 -13.96 9.16
C VAL A 150 -8.89 -14.03 9.99
N GLU A 151 -8.92 -13.38 11.15
CA GLU A 151 -7.91 -13.47 12.20
C GLU A 151 -8.33 -14.53 13.21
N ARG A 152 -7.40 -15.43 13.58
CA ARG A 152 -7.58 -16.39 14.67
C ARG A 152 -6.49 -16.18 15.71
N THR A 153 -6.93 -15.96 16.95
CA THR A 153 -6.05 -15.79 18.12
C THR A 153 -6.36 -16.85 19.18
N PRO A 154 -5.37 -17.30 19.95
CA PRO A 154 -5.57 -18.35 20.95
C PRO A 154 -6.44 -17.86 22.12
N VAL A 155 -7.26 -18.76 22.67
CA VAL A 155 -7.98 -18.54 23.92
C VAL A 155 -7.76 -19.76 24.81
N TYR A 156 -6.80 -19.64 25.73
CA TYR A 156 -6.41 -20.69 26.65
C TYR A 156 -7.45 -20.86 27.77
N ALA A 157 -7.87 -22.10 28.01
CA ALA A 157 -8.53 -22.53 29.24
C ALA A 157 -7.48 -22.95 30.29
N ALA A 158 -7.92 -23.12 31.54
CA ALA A 158 -7.08 -23.75 32.54
C ALA A 158 -6.70 -25.17 32.08
N GLY A 159 -5.40 -25.48 32.12
CA GLY A 159 -4.86 -26.76 31.66
C GLY A 159 -4.53 -26.85 30.17
N ASP A 160 -4.84 -25.82 29.35
CA ASP A 160 -4.39 -25.82 27.96
C ASP A 160 -2.86 -25.66 27.89
N PRO A 161 -2.16 -26.50 27.10
CA PRO A 161 -0.76 -26.24 26.79
C PRO A 161 -0.63 -24.93 26.00
N ASN A 162 0.46 -24.19 26.22
CA ASN A 162 0.75 -22.93 25.50
C ASN A 162 0.86 -23.08 23.97
N CYS A 163 1.02 -24.30 23.45
CA CYS A 163 1.01 -24.56 22.01
C CYS A 163 -0.41 -24.71 21.43
N CYS A 164 -1.37 -25.07 22.28
CA CYS A 164 -2.49 -25.91 21.88
C CYS A 164 -3.77 -25.49 22.63
N PRO A 165 -4.26 -24.25 22.40
CA PRO A 165 -5.48 -23.79 23.03
C PRO A 165 -6.67 -24.64 22.59
N SER A 166 -7.57 -24.96 23.51
CA SER A 166 -8.82 -25.66 23.21
C SER A 166 -9.81 -24.81 22.42
N ARG A 167 -9.64 -23.48 22.46
CA ARG A 167 -10.54 -22.50 21.83
C ARG A 167 -9.73 -21.43 21.08
N LEU A 168 -10.34 -20.90 20.03
CA LEU A 168 -9.81 -19.77 19.28
C LEU A 168 -10.83 -18.65 19.28
N ARG A 169 -10.34 -17.41 19.34
CA ARG A 169 -11.12 -16.23 19.00
C ARG A 169 -11.00 -16.02 17.50
N GLU A 170 -12.08 -16.24 16.76
CA GLU A 170 -12.18 -15.94 15.34
C GLU A 170 -12.75 -14.54 15.16
N ARG A 171 -11.96 -13.65 14.56
CA ARG A 171 -12.38 -12.30 14.19
C ARG A 171 -12.49 -12.21 12.67
N ARG A 172 -13.65 -11.75 12.20
CA ARG A 172 -13.90 -11.44 10.79
C ARG A 172 -13.84 -9.94 10.60
N ILE A 173 -12.98 -9.48 9.70
CA ILE A 173 -12.70 -8.08 9.45
C ILE A 173 -13.12 -7.78 8.01
N SER A 174 -13.94 -6.76 7.80
CA SER A 174 -14.46 -6.39 6.49
C SER A 174 -14.64 -4.89 6.38
N TRP A 175 -14.49 -4.37 5.17
CA TRP A 175 -14.81 -2.98 4.85
C TRP A 175 -16.32 -2.74 4.92
N THR A 176 -16.71 -1.52 5.31
CA THR A 176 -18.13 -1.11 5.44
C THR A 176 -18.54 0.02 4.50
N GLY A 177 -17.63 0.46 3.63
CA GLY A 177 -17.79 1.67 2.81
C GLY A 177 -16.91 2.83 3.31
N GLU A 178 -16.69 2.90 4.62
CA GLU A 178 -15.93 4.01 5.24
C GLU A 178 -14.74 3.55 6.08
N ARG A 179 -14.86 2.38 6.70
CA ARG A 179 -13.86 1.82 7.61
C ARG A 179 -13.97 0.30 7.70
N PHE A 180 -12.88 -0.34 8.13
CA PHE A 180 -12.94 -1.73 8.55
C PHE A 180 -13.73 -1.87 9.85
N ARG A 181 -14.65 -2.82 9.87
CA ARG A 181 -15.29 -3.30 11.09
C ARG A 181 -14.91 -4.75 11.33
N SER A 182 -15.05 -5.17 12.58
CA SER A 182 -14.80 -6.56 12.94
C SER A 182 -15.89 -7.14 13.81
N THR A 183 -16.22 -8.41 13.55
CA THR A 183 -17.06 -9.22 14.41
C THR A 183 -16.22 -10.34 15.00
N THR A 184 -16.51 -10.74 16.23
CA THR A 184 -15.71 -11.71 16.96
C THR A 184 -16.60 -12.82 17.49
N ARG A 185 -16.12 -14.05 17.44
CA ARG A 185 -16.74 -15.20 18.11
C ARG A 185 -15.68 -16.15 18.64
N ILE A 186 -16.02 -16.91 19.67
CA ILE A 186 -15.19 -18.02 20.15
C ILE A 186 -15.60 -19.28 19.38
N VAL A 187 -14.60 -20.00 18.87
CA VAL A 187 -14.77 -21.27 18.17
C VAL A 187 -13.89 -22.33 18.82
N ARG A 188 -14.23 -23.60 18.64
CA ARG A 188 -13.36 -24.70 19.03
C ARG A 188 -12.09 -24.70 18.16
N ALA A 189 -10.93 -24.92 18.76
CA ALA A 189 -9.71 -25.11 17.98
C ALA A 189 -9.82 -26.41 17.15
N PRO A 190 -9.36 -26.41 15.89
CA PRO A 190 -9.20 -27.65 15.14
C PRO A 190 -8.20 -28.55 15.88
N ARG A 191 -8.53 -29.84 16.01
CA ARG A 191 -7.62 -30.84 16.53
C ARG A 191 -6.57 -31.21 15.50
#